data_AF-A0A1H8JWK2-F1
#
_entry.id   AF-A0A1H8JWK2-F1
#
_cell.length_a   1.000
_cell.length_b   1.000
_cell.length_c   1.000
_cell.angle_alpha   90.00
_cell.angle_beta   90.00
_cell.angle_gamma   90.00
#
_symmetry.space_group_name_H-M   'P 1'
#
loop_
_entity.id
_entity.type
_entity.pdbx_description
1 polymer ?
#
loop_
_entity_poly.entity_id
_entity_poly.type
_entity_poly.pdbx_seq_one_letter_code
_entity_poly.pdbx_strand_id
1 'polypeptide(L)'
;MSVLNLKEDNLPLVFALMLGFIIWGLEHIVEESLKTPVIEYSVSKKIKKDTVQLIYEFSNLSREKKYSNLKILYLLDQNQRIYTGSYVPDRLAVEDQNDVPFYIDTTHNEGVFNIKTVQPLASFKIILNIRNDTLPEIRYATEETIILKEYSLDVFLVKNEFIVIFVLIIIFIVSLTFYAIKFKPNETR
;
A
#
# COMPACT_ATOMS: atom_id res chain seq x y z
N MET A 1 -11.57 40.26 -18.23
CA MET A 1 -10.62 39.24 -17.71
C MET A 1 -9.44 39.98 -17.11
N SER A 2 -9.46 40.22 -15.80
CA SER A 2 -8.31 40.78 -15.08
C SER A 2 -7.27 39.68 -14.91
N VAL A 3 -6.17 39.79 -15.64
CA VAL A 3 -4.93 39.05 -15.34
C VAL A 3 -4.55 39.43 -13.91
N LEU A 4 -4.50 38.45 -13.01
CA LEU A 4 -4.00 38.63 -11.65
C LEU A 4 -2.60 39.25 -11.73
N ASN A 5 -2.49 40.55 -11.49
CA ASN A 5 -1.23 41.19 -11.15
C ASN A 5 -0.85 40.64 -9.76
N LEU A 6 -0.14 39.50 -9.74
CA LEU A 6 0.54 39.03 -8.55
C LEU A 6 1.59 40.08 -8.19
N LYS A 7 1.20 41.05 -7.35
CA LYS A 7 2.17 41.81 -6.57
C LYS A 7 2.89 40.80 -5.66
N GLU A 8 4.20 40.97 -5.51
CA GLU A 8 5.05 40.12 -4.65
C GLU A 8 4.45 39.97 -3.23
N ASP A 9 3.74 40.98 -2.74
CA ASP A 9 3.02 40.98 -1.46
C ASP A 9 1.98 39.83 -1.32
N ASN A 10 1.41 39.35 -2.42
CA ASN A 10 0.38 38.30 -2.43
C ASN A 10 0.97 36.90 -2.68
N LEU A 11 2.27 36.79 -2.94
CA LEU A 11 2.94 35.52 -3.24
C LEU A 11 2.76 34.49 -2.10
N PRO A 12 2.93 34.84 -0.81
CA PRO A 12 2.72 33.91 0.29
C PRO A 12 1.28 33.37 0.35
N LEU A 13 0.30 34.23 0.06
CA LEU A 13 -1.12 33.86 0.02
C LEU A 13 -1.41 32.88 -1.13
N VAL A 14 -0.85 33.11 -2.31
CA VAL A 14 -1.01 32.22 -3.46
C VAL A 14 -0.36 30.86 -3.21
N PHE A 15 0.82 30.83 -2.57
CA PHE A 15 1.45 29.58 -2.16
C PHE A 15 0.62 28.82 -1.12
N ALA A 16 0.06 29.51 -0.12
CA ALA A 16 -0.80 28.88 0.87
C ALA A 16 -2.07 28.28 0.25
N LEU A 17 -2.70 28.99 -0.70
CA LEU A 17 -3.85 28.47 -1.44
C LEU A 17 -3.49 27.23 -2.26
N MET A 18 -2.37 27.25 -2.99
CA MET A 18 -1.90 26.08 -3.74
C MET A 18 -1.65 24.88 -2.82
N LEU A 19 -1.00 25.10 -1.68
CA LEU A 19 -0.77 24.03 -0.68
C LEU A 19 -2.10 23.46 -0.19
N GLY A 20 -3.07 24.32 0.14
CA GLY A 20 -4.41 23.91 0.57
C GLY A 20 -5.11 23.04 -0.48
N PHE A 21 -5.05 23.41 -1.76
CA PHE A 21 -5.61 22.60 -2.85
C PHE A 21 -4.90 21.25 -3.00
N ILE A 22 -3.56 21.21 -2.84
CA ILE A 22 -2.80 19.96 -2.94
C ILE A 22 -3.13 19.02 -1.77
N ILE A 23 -3.17 19.53 -0.54
CA ILE A 23 -3.51 18.74 0.65
C ILE A 23 -4.94 18.21 0.52
N TRP A 24 -5.90 19.07 0.18
CA TRP A 24 -7.28 18.66 -0.03
C TRP A 24 -7.41 17.60 -1.14
N GLY A 25 -6.68 17.77 -2.25
CA GLY A 25 -6.67 16.79 -3.34
C GLY A 25 -6.08 15.44 -2.92
N LEU A 26 -5.01 15.45 -2.12
CA LEU A 26 -4.40 14.23 -1.57
C LEU A 26 -5.36 13.50 -0.64
N GLU A 27 -5.97 14.21 0.31
CA GLU A 27 -6.97 13.64 1.23
C GLU A 27 -8.12 12.98 0.43
N HIS A 28 -8.63 13.67 -0.60
CA HIS A 28 -9.72 13.13 -1.40
C HIS A 28 -9.35 11.85 -2.17
N ILE A 29 -8.13 11.79 -2.74
CA ILE A 29 -7.63 10.59 -3.43
C ILE A 29 -7.48 9.43 -2.45
N VAL A 30 -6.96 9.70 -1.25
CA VAL A 30 -6.77 8.68 -0.20
C VAL A 30 -8.12 8.17 0.30
N GLU A 31 -9.07 9.07 0.59
CA GLU A 31 -10.42 8.71 1.00
C GLU A 31 -11.12 7.88 -0.07
N GLU A 32 -11.06 8.30 -1.34
CA GLU A 32 -11.65 7.56 -2.45
C GLU A 32 -11.05 6.17 -2.60
N SER A 33 -9.73 6.05 -2.47
CA SER A 33 -9.01 4.78 -2.51
C SER A 33 -9.36 3.86 -1.34
N LEU A 34 -9.80 4.41 -0.20
CA LEU A 34 -10.17 3.67 1.02
C LEU A 34 -11.68 3.41 1.16
N LYS A 35 -12.53 3.96 0.27
CA LYS A 35 -13.98 3.68 0.25
C LYS A 35 -14.24 2.17 0.21
N THR A 36 -13.53 1.49 -0.69
CA THR A 36 -13.50 0.03 -0.77
C THR A 36 -12.27 -0.47 -0.02
N PRO A 37 -12.39 -1.49 0.82
CA PRO A 37 -11.24 -2.03 1.50
C PRO A 37 -10.20 -2.59 0.53
N VAL A 38 -8.93 -2.21 0.71
CA VAL A 38 -7.82 -2.59 -0.18
C VAL A 38 -6.80 -3.42 0.58
N ILE A 39 -6.40 -4.54 -0.04
CA ILE A 39 -5.21 -5.30 0.35
C ILE A 39 -4.16 -5.07 -0.73
N GLU A 40 -3.07 -4.42 -0.33
CA GLU A 40 -1.85 -4.34 -1.11
C GLU A 40 -1.18 -5.72 -1.13
N TYR A 41 -0.64 -6.14 -2.28
CA TYR A 41 0.33 -7.22 -2.30
C TYR A 41 1.55 -6.88 -3.15
N SER A 42 2.68 -7.49 -2.79
CA SER A 42 3.90 -7.51 -3.59
C SER A 42 4.48 -8.91 -3.63
N VAL A 43 5.15 -9.25 -4.72
CA VAL A 43 5.81 -10.54 -4.87
C VAL A 43 7.31 -10.35 -5.08
N SER A 44 8.08 -11.07 -4.28
CA SER A 44 9.54 -11.15 -4.39
C SER A 44 9.95 -12.58 -4.70
N LYS A 45 10.88 -12.74 -5.64
CA LYS A 45 11.35 -14.05 -6.07
C LYS A 45 12.80 -14.29 -5.65
N LYS A 46 13.05 -15.44 -5.02
CA LYS A 46 14.39 -15.91 -4.64
C LYS A 46 14.64 -17.29 -5.23
N ILE A 47 15.63 -17.39 -6.11
CA ILE A 47 16.03 -18.67 -6.72
C ILE A 47 16.91 -19.44 -5.73
N LYS A 48 16.53 -20.67 -5.39
CA LYS A 48 17.25 -21.57 -4.48
C LYS A 48 17.55 -22.89 -5.17
N LYS A 49 18.74 -23.02 -5.76
CA LYS A 49 19.22 -24.22 -6.48
C LYS A 49 18.16 -24.78 -7.45
N ASP A 50 17.37 -25.76 -7.02
CA ASP A 50 16.38 -26.48 -7.82
C ASP A 50 14.92 -26.03 -7.58
N THR A 51 14.72 -25.03 -6.71
CA THR A 51 13.40 -24.51 -6.32
C THR A 51 13.37 -22.99 -6.40
N VAL A 52 12.18 -22.44 -6.64
CA VAL A 52 11.93 -21.01 -6.59
C VAL A 52 11.11 -20.71 -5.35
N GLN A 53 11.64 -19.83 -4.50
CA GLN A 53 10.93 -19.31 -3.36
C GLN A 53 10.26 -17.99 -3.75
N LEU A 54 8.93 -18.00 -3.75
CA LEU A 54 8.10 -16.81 -3.91
C LEU A 54 7.69 -16.30 -2.53
N ILE A 55 7.89 -15.01 -2.30
CA ILE A 55 7.53 -14.33 -1.06
C ILE A 55 6.47 -13.30 -1.45
N TYR A 56 5.23 -13.58 -1.08
CA TYR A 56 4.13 -12.65 -1.20
C TYR A 56 4.00 -11.88 0.10
N GLU A 57 4.06 -10.56 0.02
CA GLU A 57 3.82 -9.67 1.16
C GLU A 57 2.48 -8.99 0.95
N PHE A 58 1.56 -9.16 1.90
CA PHE A 58 0.23 -8.57 1.88
C PHE A 58 0.14 -7.51 2.98
N SER A 59 -0.58 -6.43 2.70
CA SER A 59 -0.85 -5.37 3.67
C SER A 59 -2.28 -4.90 3.57
N ASN A 60 -3.01 -4.90 4.69
CA ASN A 60 -4.30 -4.24 4.78
C ASN A 60 -4.07 -2.73 4.86
N LEU A 61 -4.51 -1.97 3.86
CA LEU A 61 -4.36 -0.51 3.86
C LEU A 61 -5.48 0.20 4.64
N SER A 62 -6.54 -0.51 5.00
CA SER A 62 -7.63 0.05 5.79
C SER A 62 -7.19 0.38 7.20
N ARG A 63 -7.55 1.58 7.67
CA ARG A 63 -7.27 2.06 9.04
C ARG A 63 -8.25 1.52 10.08
N GLU A 64 -9.46 1.19 9.66
CA GLU A 64 -10.55 0.83 10.57
C GLU A 64 -11.15 -0.54 10.27
N LYS A 65 -11.09 -0.99 9.01
CA LYS A 65 -11.73 -2.22 8.57
C LYS A 65 -10.82 -3.43 8.77
N LYS A 66 -11.32 -4.40 9.53
CA LYS A 66 -10.78 -5.76 9.58
C LYS A 66 -11.43 -6.61 8.50
N TYR A 67 -10.71 -7.61 7.98
CA TYR A 67 -11.28 -8.60 7.07
C TYR A 67 -11.44 -9.92 7.77
N SER A 68 -12.52 -10.62 7.46
CA SER A 68 -12.75 -11.97 7.93
C SER A 68 -12.77 -12.98 6.78
N ASN A 69 -12.30 -14.19 7.07
CA ASN A 69 -12.34 -15.35 6.18
C ASN A 69 -11.72 -15.08 4.80
N LEU A 70 -10.56 -14.42 4.77
CA LEU A 70 -9.83 -14.16 3.54
C LEU A 70 -9.17 -15.46 3.05
N LYS A 71 -9.67 -16.00 1.96
CA LYS A 71 -9.06 -17.09 1.23
C LYS A 71 -8.18 -16.54 0.12
N ILE A 72 -6.92 -16.95 0.11
CA ILE A 72 -5.97 -16.65 -0.95
C ILE A 72 -5.66 -17.95 -1.68
N LEU A 73 -5.95 -17.98 -2.97
CA LEU A 73 -5.72 -19.10 -3.86
C LEU A 73 -4.57 -18.77 -4.81
N TYR A 74 -3.66 -19.73 -4.96
CA TYR A 74 -2.55 -19.68 -5.90
C TYR A 74 -2.77 -20.76 -6.95
N LEU A 75 -3.15 -20.34 -8.15
CA LEU A 75 -3.38 -21.23 -9.27
C LEU A 75 -2.05 -21.48 -9.99
N LEU A 76 -1.69 -22.75 -10.11
CA LEU A 76 -0.44 -23.17 -10.73
C LEU A 76 -0.69 -23.65 -12.16
N ASP A 77 0.25 -23.37 -13.05
CA ASP A 77 0.29 -23.99 -14.37
C ASP A 77 0.43 -25.51 -14.23
N GLN A 78 0.01 -26.28 -15.25
CA GLN A 78 0.05 -27.76 -15.24
C GLN A 78 1.45 -28.35 -14.97
N ASN A 79 2.52 -27.59 -15.24
CA ASN A 79 3.92 -28.02 -15.04
C ASN A 79 4.54 -27.52 -13.71
N GLN A 80 3.78 -26.78 -12.92
CA GLN A 80 4.22 -26.26 -11.63
C GLN A 80 3.69 -27.12 -10.49
N ARG A 81 4.40 -27.10 -9.36
CA ARG A 81 3.96 -27.74 -8.12
C ARG A 81 4.42 -26.93 -6.93
N ILE A 82 3.52 -26.67 -5.98
CA ILE A 82 3.87 -26.17 -4.66
C ILE A 82 4.38 -27.34 -3.83
N TYR A 83 5.58 -27.20 -3.27
CA TYR A 83 6.14 -28.17 -2.34
C TYR A 83 5.75 -27.84 -0.91
N THR A 84 5.89 -26.58 -0.54
CA THR A 84 5.56 -26.08 0.78
C THR A 84 5.03 -24.66 0.67
N GLY A 85 4.11 -24.35 1.57
CA GLY A 85 3.60 -23.02 1.83
C GLY A 85 3.81 -22.69 3.29
N SER A 86 4.14 -21.44 3.61
CA SER A 86 4.27 -20.99 4.99
C SER A 86 3.65 -19.61 5.13
N TYR A 87 2.83 -19.47 6.15
CA TYR A 87 2.28 -18.19 6.56
C TYR A 87 3.16 -17.59 7.65
N VAL A 88 3.52 -16.32 7.50
CA VAL A 88 4.32 -15.57 8.46
C VAL A 88 3.51 -14.31 8.83
N PRO A 89 2.84 -14.29 9.99
CA PRO A 89 2.14 -13.09 10.43
C PRO A 89 3.14 -12.00 10.79
N ASP A 90 2.79 -10.76 10.50
CA ASP A 90 3.36 -9.64 11.25
C ASP A 90 2.74 -9.61 12.66
N ARG A 91 3.45 -9.05 13.64
CA ARG A 91 3.04 -9.04 15.05
C ARG A 91 1.69 -8.38 15.29
N LEU A 92 1.27 -7.50 14.37
CA LEU A 92 0.00 -6.76 14.42
C LEU A 92 -1.15 -7.47 13.72
N ALA A 93 -0.89 -8.58 13.01
CA ALA A 93 -1.79 -9.06 11.98
C ALA A 93 -2.87 -10.05 12.43
N VAL A 94 -2.66 -10.76 13.55
CA VAL A 94 -3.54 -11.88 13.91
C VAL A 94 -3.68 -11.99 15.43
N GLU A 95 -4.93 -12.09 15.87
CA GLU A 95 -5.30 -12.45 17.25
C GLU A 95 -5.03 -13.94 17.54
N ASP A 96 -4.83 -14.74 16.49
CA ASP A 96 -4.76 -16.20 16.51
C ASP A 96 -3.47 -16.65 15.77
N GLN A 97 -2.32 -16.50 16.43
CA GLN A 97 -0.99 -16.59 15.82
C GLN A 97 -0.59 -17.96 15.24
N ASN A 98 -1.41 -19.01 15.39
CA ASN A 98 -0.94 -20.39 15.26
C ASN A 98 -1.72 -21.31 14.30
N ASP A 99 -2.75 -20.85 13.59
CA ASP A 99 -3.52 -21.78 12.74
C ASP A 99 -4.15 -21.11 11.52
N VAL A 100 -3.32 -20.72 10.55
CA VAL A 100 -3.77 -20.42 9.18
C VAL A 100 -3.71 -21.73 8.40
N PRO A 101 -4.85 -22.44 8.20
CA PRO A 101 -4.84 -23.69 7.47
C PRO A 101 -4.34 -23.44 6.05
N PHE A 102 -3.22 -24.09 5.74
CA PHE A 102 -2.66 -24.20 4.40
C PHE A 102 -2.97 -25.59 3.87
N TYR A 103 -3.60 -25.66 2.71
CA TYR A 103 -3.80 -26.92 1.99
C TYR A 103 -3.37 -26.77 0.54
N ILE A 104 -2.84 -27.87 -0.01
CA ILE A 104 -2.52 -27.98 -1.43
C ILE A 104 -3.61 -28.85 -2.04
N ASP A 105 -4.45 -28.27 -2.89
CA ASP A 105 -5.36 -29.04 -3.71
C ASP A 105 -4.61 -29.55 -4.93
N THR A 106 -4.13 -30.78 -4.84
CA THR A 106 -3.44 -31.46 -5.95
C THR A 106 -4.36 -31.79 -7.13
N THR A 107 -5.67 -31.76 -6.93
CA THR A 107 -6.68 -32.04 -7.98
C THR A 107 -6.78 -30.87 -8.95
N HIS A 108 -6.76 -29.65 -8.42
CA HIS A 108 -6.84 -28.41 -9.19
C HIS A 108 -5.47 -27.73 -9.37
N ASN A 109 -4.42 -28.31 -8.80
CA ASN A 109 -3.07 -27.73 -8.74
C ASN A 109 -3.09 -26.33 -8.10
N GLU A 110 -3.66 -26.23 -6.91
CA GLU A 110 -3.85 -24.97 -6.21
C GLU A 110 -3.21 -25.02 -4.82
N GLY A 111 -2.61 -23.90 -4.40
CA GLY A 111 -2.27 -23.67 -3.00
C GLY A 111 -3.29 -22.74 -2.38
N VAL A 112 -3.85 -23.10 -1.23
CA VAL A 112 -4.87 -22.27 -0.58
C VAL A 112 -4.50 -21.97 0.86
N PHE A 113 -4.58 -20.69 1.20
CA PHE A 113 -4.48 -20.19 2.58
C PHE A 113 -5.83 -19.61 2.99
N ASN A 114 -6.31 -20.01 4.16
CA ASN A 114 -7.51 -19.42 4.73
C ASN A 114 -7.16 -18.62 5.99
N ILE A 115 -7.16 -17.30 5.85
CA ILE A 115 -6.80 -16.36 6.89
C ILE A 115 -8.09 -15.90 7.57
N LYS A 116 -8.27 -16.31 8.84
CA LYS A 116 -9.49 -16.03 9.60
C LYS A 116 -9.76 -14.53 9.73
N THR A 117 -8.73 -13.78 10.09
CA THR A 117 -8.85 -12.34 10.33
C THR A 117 -7.60 -11.61 9.88
N VAL A 118 -7.77 -10.47 9.23
CA VAL A 118 -6.70 -9.51 8.93
C VAL A 118 -7.07 -8.19 9.59
N GLN A 119 -6.29 -7.78 10.58
CA GLN A 119 -6.53 -6.52 11.31
C GLN A 119 -6.27 -5.28 10.43
N PRO A 120 -6.79 -4.10 10.79
CA PRO A 120 -6.44 -2.85 10.14
C PRO A 120 -4.92 -2.60 10.19
N LEU A 121 -4.36 -2.06 9.09
CA LEU A 121 -2.92 -1.77 8.96
C LEU A 121 -1.98 -2.98 9.17
N ALA A 122 -2.53 -4.19 9.23
CA ALA A 122 -1.77 -5.42 9.37
C ALA A 122 -1.03 -5.77 8.09
N SER A 123 0.16 -6.36 8.26
CA SER A 123 0.88 -7.00 7.16
C SER A 123 1.09 -8.49 7.44
N PHE A 124 1.25 -9.29 6.41
CA PHE A 124 1.64 -10.69 6.57
C PHE A 124 2.33 -11.19 5.32
N LYS A 125 3.05 -12.30 5.44
CA LYS A 125 3.75 -12.91 4.31
C LYS A 125 3.27 -14.32 4.08
N ILE A 126 3.15 -14.67 2.81
CA ILE A 126 3.00 -16.05 2.37
C ILE A 126 4.23 -16.42 1.56
N ILE A 127 4.92 -17.46 2.01
CA ILE A 127 6.10 -17.98 1.34
C ILE A 127 5.73 -19.28 0.67
N LEU A 128 5.85 -19.32 -0.66
CA LEU A 128 5.66 -20.53 -1.46
C LEU A 128 7.01 -21.02 -1.96
N ASN A 129 7.27 -22.32 -1.86
CA ASN A 129 8.36 -22.95 -2.58
C ASN A 129 7.78 -23.76 -3.73
N ILE A 130 8.06 -23.35 -4.96
CA ILE A 130 7.55 -23.96 -6.17
C ILE A 130 8.67 -24.55 -7.03
N ARG A 131 8.30 -25.54 -7.85
CA ARG A 131 9.10 -25.95 -9.00
C ARG A 131 8.75 -25.03 -10.18
N ASN A 132 9.78 -24.57 -10.89
CA ASN A 132 9.70 -23.64 -12.04
C ASN A 132 9.61 -22.15 -11.65
N ASP A 133 9.91 -21.29 -12.62
CA ASP A 133 10.13 -19.85 -12.46
C ASP A 133 8.84 -19.01 -12.59
N THR A 134 7.82 -19.56 -13.25
CA THR A 134 6.59 -18.83 -13.54
C THR A 134 5.83 -18.44 -12.26
N LEU A 135 5.21 -17.26 -12.25
CA LEU A 135 4.43 -16.76 -11.12
C LEU A 135 3.03 -17.40 -11.14
N PRO A 136 2.57 -18.03 -10.05
CA PRO A 136 1.18 -18.45 -9.91
C PRO A 136 0.20 -17.27 -10.03
N GLU A 137 -0.95 -17.51 -10.64
CA GLU A 137 -2.05 -16.55 -10.64
C GLU A 137 -2.65 -16.49 -9.23
N ILE A 138 -2.79 -15.29 -8.67
CA ILE A 138 -3.40 -15.10 -7.35
C ILE A 138 -4.87 -14.80 -7.54
N ARG A 139 -5.71 -15.55 -6.84
CA ARG A 139 -7.13 -15.23 -6.64
C ARG A 139 -7.43 -15.11 -5.16
N TYR A 140 -8.50 -14.39 -4.84
CA TYR A 140 -8.97 -14.28 -3.48
C TYR A 140 -10.47 -14.50 -3.43
N ALA A 141 -10.94 -14.98 -2.28
CA ALA A 141 -12.34 -15.08 -1.95
C ALA A 141 -12.53 -14.63 -0.50
N THR A 142 -13.57 -13.86 -0.26
CA THR A 142 -13.92 -13.34 1.06
C THR A 142 -15.43 -13.06 1.07
N GLU A 143 -16.01 -12.94 2.26
CA GLU A 143 -17.41 -12.58 2.44
C GLU A 143 -17.66 -11.08 2.17
N GLU A 144 -16.61 -10.26 2.24
CA GLU A 144 -16.67 -8.81 2.01
C GLU A 144 -16.15 -8.43 0.62
N THR A 145 -16.56 -7.29 0.08
CA THR A 145 -15.93 -6.78 -1.16
C THR A 145 -14.57 -6.17 -0.82
N ILE A 146 -13.50 -6.86 -1.20
CA ILE A 146 -12.12 -6.40 -1.05
C ILE A 146 -11.53 -6.21 -2.44
N ILE A 147 -10.64 -5.23 -2.59
CA ILE A 147 -9.82 -5.09 -3.80
C ILE A 147 -8.40 -5.54 -3.46
N LEU A 148 -7.90 -6.54 -4.19
CA LEU A 148 -6.50 -6.94 -4.16
C LEU A 148 -5.73 -6.11 -5.21
N LYS A 149 -4.76 -5.30 -4.79
CA LYS A 149 -4.05 -4.37 -5.68
C LYS A 149 -2.54 -4.53 -5.51
N GLU A 150 -1.81 -4.54 -6.62
CA GLU A 150 -0.34 -4.43 -6.58
C GLU A 150 0.10 -3.04 -6.16
N TYR A 151 1.36 -2.92 -5.76
CA TYR A 151 1.99 -1.64 -5.48
C TYR A 151 1.75 -0.66 -6.64
N SER A 152 1.15 0.48 -6.32
CA SER A 152 0.81 1.55 -7.25
C SER A 152 0.94 2.90 -6.54
N LEU A 153 0.94 3.99 -7.30
CA LEU A 153 1.09 5.33 -6.73
C LEU A 153 -0.05 5.65 -5.74
N ASP A 154 -1.28 5.22 -6.03
CA ASP A 154 -2.42 5.36 -5.12
C ASP A 154 -2.18 4.64 -3.79
N VAL A 155 -1.68 3.39 -3.85
CA VAL A 155 -1.35 2.58 -2.67
C VAL A 155 -0.24 3.25 -1.86
N PHE A 156 0.77 3.81 -2.52
CA PHE A 156 1.83 4.56 -1.88
C PHE A 156 1.29 5.81 -1.15
N LEU A 157 0.40 6.58 -1.77
CA LEU A 157 -0.22 7.76 -1.17
C LEU A 157 -1.07 7.39 0.05
N VAL A 158 -1.89 6.35 -0.04
CA VAL A 158 -2.71 5.86 1.09
C VAL A 158 -1.84 5.48 2.28
N LYS A 159 -0.73 4.77 2.03
CA LYS A 159 0.18 4.28 3.06
C LYS A 159 1.01 5.39 3.70
N ASN A 160 1.38 6.41 2.92
CA ASN A 160 2.31 7.46 3.32
C ASN A 160 1.65 8.84 3.41
N GLU A 161 0.32 8.93 3.46
CA GLU A 161 -0.44 10.20 3.44
C GLU A 161 0.16 11.24 4.40
N PHE A 162 0.30 10.88 5.67
CA PHE A 162 0.85 11.78 6.68
C PHE A 162 2.30 12.20 6.41
N ILE A 163 3.13 11.28 5.89
CA ILE A 163 4.52 11.57 5.54
C ILE A 163 4.57 12.54 4.35
N VAL A 164 3.75 12.30 3.32
CA VAL A 164 3.65 13.17 2.14
C VAL A 164 3.18 14.57 2.55
N ILE A 165 2.11 14.68 3.33
CA ILE A 165 1.59 15.95 3.84
C ILE A 165 2.66 16.66 4.67
N PHE A 166 3.35 15.94 5.57
CA PHE A 166 4.40 16.51 6.41
C PHE A 166 5.58 17.05 5.60
N VAL A 167 6.04 16.30 4.58
CA VAL A 167 7.09 16.74 3.66
C VAL A 167 6.66 17.99 2.90
N LEU A 168 5.41 18.05 2.43
CA LEU A 168 4.87 19.24 1.76
C LEU A 168 4.85 20.46 2.68
N ILE A 169 4.46 20.30 3.95
CA ILE A 169 4.50 21.36 4.95
C ILE A 169 5.93 21.85 5.20
N ILE A 170 6.91 20.93 5.31
CA ILE A 170 8.32 21.32 5.46
C ILE A 170 8.80 22.12 4.26
N ILE A 171 8.55 21.63 3.04
CA ILE A 171 8.93 22.32 1.80
C ILE A 171 8.31 23.72 1.77
N PHE A 172 7.05 23.84 2.18
CA PHE A 172 6.37 25.12 2.28
C PHE A 172 7.05 26.07 3.27
N ILE A 173 7.34 25.63 4.49
CA ILE A 173 8.01 26.45 5.52
C ILE A 173 9.39 26.89 5.04
N VAL A 174 10.17 25.99 4.45
CA VAL A 174 11.51 26.31 3.90
C VAL A 174 11.40 27.33 2.78
N SER A 175 10.44 27.15 1.86
CA SER A 175 10.22 28.08 0.74
C SER A 175 9.81 29.46 1.23
N LEU A 176 8.93 29.53 2.22
CA LEU A 176 8.46 30.78 2.81
C LEU A 176 9.57 31.49 3.61
N THR A 177 10.42 30.73 4.29
CA THR A 177 11.60 31.26 4.98
C THR A 177 12.62 31.82 4.00
N PHE A 178 12.90 31.10 2.90
CA PHE A 178 13.79 31.58 1.84
C PHE A 178 13.24 32.85 1.19
N TYR A 179 11.93 32.89 0.91
CA TYR A 179 11.25 34.08 0.42
C TYR A 179 11.42 35.26 1.39
N ALA A 180 11.14 35.05 2.68
CA ALA A 180 11.26 36.09 3.70
C ALA A 180 12.71 36.60 3.87
N ILE A 181 13.73 35.76 3.68
CA ILE A 181 15.14 36.17 3.71
C ILE A 181 15.49 37.00 2.47
N LYS A 182 15.11 36.52 1.28
CA LYS A 182 15.48 37.13 0.00
C LYS A 182 14.76 38.46 -0.26
N PHE A 183 13.50 38.54 0.14
CA PHE A 183 12.63 39.69 -0.06
C PHE A 183 12.35 40.43 1.24
N LYS A 184 13.19 40.23 2.27
CA LYS A 184 13.13 41.04 3.48
C LYS A 184 13.25 42.51 3.05
N PRO A 185 12.26 43.36 3.33
CA PRO A 185 12.41 44.77 3.03
C PRO A 185 13.66 45.26 3.75
N ASN A 186 14.58 45.89 3.01
CA ASN A 186 15.66 46.64 3.62
C ASN A 186 15.00 47.77 4.42
N GLU A 187 14.66 47.49 5.68
CA GLU A 187 14.42 48.52 6.69
C GLU A 187 15.78 49.15 7.03
N THR A 188 16.33 49.89 6.08
CA THR A 188 17.47 50.80 6.31
C THR A 188 17.17 52.12 5.64
N ARG A 189 16.42 52.96 6.37
CA ARG A 189 16.70 54.36 6.73
C ARG A 189 15.43 55.20 6.80
#